data_AF-A0A4Q7YRL3-F1
#
_entry.id   AF-A0A4Q7YRL3-F1
#
_cell.length_a   1.000
_cell.length_b   1.000
_cell.length_c   1.000
_cell.angle_alpha   90.00
_cell.angle_beta   90.00
_cell.angle_gamma   90.00
#
_symmetry.space_group_name_H-M   'P 1'
#
loop_
_entity.id
_entity.type
_entity.pdbx_description
1 polymer ?
#
loop_
_entity_poly.entity_id
_entity_poly.type
_entity_poly.pdbx_seq_one_letter_code
_entity_poly.pdbx_strand_id
1 'polypeptide(L)'
;MSRSIRIILPQKTAEAFRRWMRLSIPLAAVCLFLPLAAYAQSGSPFDSGFTNLQTLFTGTVAKVASLIAIVIGGYGFAHGEPGAKKALAGVAAGTGIAVLATNVLSWLWGG
;
A
#
# COMPACT_ATOMS: atom_id res chain seq x y z
N MET A 1 -0.18 25.67 -59.95
CA MET A 1 -0.97 26.54 -59.05
C MET A 1 -0.66 26.16 -57.61
N SER A 2 0.22 26.87 -56.92
CA SER A 2 0.57 26.60 -55.51
C SER A 2 0.21 27.82 -54.67
N ARG A 3 -0.80 27.69 -53.81
CA ARG A 3 -1.25 28.75 -52.88
C ARG A 3 -0.56 28.54 -51.54
N SER A 4 0.57 29.21 -51.33
CA SER A 4 1.23 29.27 -50.03
C SER A 4 0.45 30.22 -49.11
N ILE A 5 -0.36 29.65 -48.22
CA ILE A 5 -1.09 30.36 -47.16
C ILE A 5 -0.08 30.72 -46.07
N ARG A 6 0.25 32.01 -45.94
CA ARG A 6 1.02 32.52 -44.79
C ARG A 6 0.06 32.77 -43.64
N ILE A 7 0.06 31.86 -42.67
CA ILE A 7 -0.66 32.02 -41.40
C ILE A 7 0.17 32.97 -40.53
N ILE A 8 -0.26 34.23 -40.42
CA ILE A 8 0.34 35.22 -39.52
C ILE A 8 -0.32 35.00 -38.15
N LEU A 9 0.28 34.17 -37.31
CA LEU A 9 -0.13 34.01 -35.91
C LEU A 9 0.10 35.35 -35.18
N PRO A 10 -0.94 35.96 -34.58
CA PRO A 10 -0.80 37.22 -33.88
C PRO A 10 0.09 37.03 -32.65
N GLN A 11 1.29 37.60 -32.67
CA GLN A 11 2.32 37.47 -31.62
C GLN A 11 1.79 37.78 -30.21
N LYS A 12 0.76 38.64 -30.10
CA LYS A 12 0.15 39.03 -28.81
C LYS A 12 -0.53 37.87 -28.08
N THR A 13 -1.07 36.86 -28.77
CA THR A 13 -1.69 35.69 -28.10
C THR A 13 -0.64 34.68 -27.61
N ALA A 14 0.49 34.58 -28.31
CA ALA A 14 1.60 33.71 -27.91
C ALA A 14 2.26 34.18 -26.60
N GLU A 15 2.40 35.49 -26.40
CA GLU A 15 2.92 36.10 -25.17
C GLU A 15 1.99 35.87 -23.97
N ALA A 16 0.68 36.08 -24.15
CA ALA A 16 -0.32 35.86 -23.11
C ALA A 16 -0.40 34.38 -22.70
N PHE A 17 -0.36 33.47 -23.68
CA PHE A 17 -0.31 32.02 -23.44
C PHE A 17 0.96 31.62 -22.69
N ARG A 18 2.12 32.18 -23.07
CA ARG A 18 3.41 31.90 -22.42
C ARG A 18 3.44 32.40 -20.96
N ARG A 19 2.79 33.54 -20.67
CA ARG A 19 2.66 34.09 -19.32
C ARG A 19 1.68 33.29 -18.45
N TRP A 20 0.57 32.84 -19.04
CA TRP A 20 -0.38 31.96 -18.37
C TRP A 20 0.28 30.62 -18.03
N MET A 21 0.93 29.99 -19.01
CA MET A 21 1.65 28.73 -18.84
C MET A 21 2.80 28.83 -17.83
N ARG A 22 3.55 29.94 -17.79
CA ARG A 22 4.59 30.20 -16.77
C ARG A 22 4.06 30.27 -15.33
N LEU A 23 2.80 30.68 -15.13
CA LEU A 23 2.17 30.74 -13.81
C LEU A 23 1.43 29.44 -13.47
N SER A 24 0.87 28.76 -14.47
CA SER A 24 0.17 27.49 -14.29
C SER A 24 1.10 26.33 -13.92
N ILE A 25 2.31 26.28 -14.50
CA ILE A 25 3.28 25.21 -14.25
C ILE A 25 3.70 25.12 -12.77
N PRO A 26 4.16 26.20 -12.10
CA PRO A 26 4.55 26.11 -10.69
C PRO A 26 3.34 25.81 -9.78
N LEU A 27 2.15 26.32 -10.12
CA LEU A 27 0.94 26.04 -9.35
C LEU A 27 0.53 24.57 -9.45
N ALA A 28 0.56 24.00 -10.66
CA ALA A 28 0.29 22.58 -10.89
C ALA A 28 1.33 21.68 -10.22
N ALA A 29 2.61 22.07 -10.28
CA ALA A 29 3.69 21.38 -9.58
C ALA A 29 3.47 21.41 -8.06
N VAL A 30 3.14 22.57 -7.49
CA VAL A 30 2.83 22.69 -6.06
C VAL A 30 1.63 21.83 -5.68
N CYS A 31 0.53 21.84 -6.43
CA CYS A 31 -0.61 20.97 -6.16
C CYS A 31 -0.29 19.47 -6.25
N LEU A 32 0.63 19.06 -7.13
CA LEU A 32 1.05 17.66 -7.28
C LEU A 32 2.08 17.22 -6.23
N PHE A 33 2.97 18.12 -5.80
CA PHE A 33 4.06 17.80 -4.87
C PHE A 33 3.75 18.12 -3.40
N LEU A 34 2.76 18.96 -3.11
CA LEU A 34 2.28 19.22 -1.75
C LEU A 34 1.83 17.97 -0.99
N PRO A 35 1.05 17.03 -1.59
CA PRO A 35 0.64 15.82 -0.91
C PRO A 35 1.85 14.95 -0.53
N LEU A 36 2.83 14.79 -1.44
CA LEU A 36 4.04 14.02 -1.20
C LEU A 36 4.87 14.55 -0.03
N ALA A 37 4.97 15.88 0.10
CA ALA A 37 5.65 16.52 1.23
C ALA A 37 4.84 16.36 2.54
N ALA A 38 3.51 16.44 2.48
CA ALA A 38 2.64 16.25 3.63
C ALA A 38 2.68 14.81 4.16
N TYR A 39 2.73 13.80 3.28
CA TYR A 39 2.89 12.39 3.68
C TYR A 39 4.25 12.11 4.34
N ALA A 40 5.30 12.87 4.01
CA ALA A 40 6.60 12.75 4.66
C ALA A 40 6.65 13.44 6.04
N GLN A 41 5.72 14.35 6.32
CA GLN A 41 5.64 15.10 7.59
C GLN A 41 4.54 14.60 8.52
N SER A 42 3.71 13.65 8.10
CA SER A 42 2.58 13.17 8.90
C SER A 42 2.99 12.09 9.91
N GLY A 43 3.36 12.51 11.11
CA GLY A 43 3.33 11.67 12.30
C GLY A 43 4.64 11.64 13.08
N SER A 44 4.55 11.48 14.40
CA SER A 44 5.73 11.25 15.21
C SER A 44 6.46 9.97 14.74
N PRO A 45 7.79 9.89 14.88
CA PRO A 45 8.53 8.66 14.55
C PRO A 45 8.07 7.45 15.39
N PHE A 46 7.32 7.67 16.48
CA PHE A 46 6.72 6.63 17.29
C PHE A 46 5.38 6.14 16.70
N ASP A 47 4.53 7.04 16.21
CA ASP A 47 3.26 6.65 15.58
C ASP A 47 3.49 5.79 14.34
N SER A 48 4.45 6.20 13.50
CA SER A 48 4.88 5.44 12.33
C SER A 48 5.53 4.10 12.70
N GLY A 49 6.30 4.04 13.79
CA GLY A 49 6.83 2.79 14.35
C GLY A 49 5.75 1.81 14.81
N PHE A 50 4.74 2.29 15.55
CA PHE A 50 3.63 1.46 16.02
C PHE A 50 2.74 0.98 14.88
N THR A 51 2.46 1.83 13.89
CA THR A 51 1.75 1.42 12.67
C THR A 51 2.53 0.35 11.91
N ASN A 52 3.86 0.51 11.74
CA ASN A 52 4.68 -0.50 11.08
C ASN A 52 4.67 -1.84 11.83
N LEU A 53 4.74 -1.81 13.16
CA LEU A 53 4.61 -3.02 13.98
C LEU A 53 3.25 -3.68 13.81
N GLN A 54 2.17 -2.90 13.83
CA GLN A 54 0.82 -3.41 13.59
C GLN A 54 0.74 -4.12 12.24
N THR A 55 1.21 -3.48 11.17
CA THR A 55 1.24 -4.05 9.81
C THR A 55 2.09 -5.31 9.72
N LEU A 56 3.22 -5.38 10.44
CA LEU A 56 4.05 -6.58 10.47
C LEU A 56 3.34 -7.76 11.15
N PHE A 57 2.69 -7.52 12.30
CA PHE A 57 1.96 -8.56 13.03
C PHE A 57 0.72 -9.05 12.29
N THR A 58 -0.01 -8.16 11.62
CA THR A 58 -1.21 -8.52 10.86
C THR A 58 -0.92 -8.97 9.42
N GLY A 59 0.26 -8.70 8.89
CA GLY A 59 0.63 -9.07 7.53
C GLY A 59 1.54 -10.28 7.48
N THR A 60 2.85 -9.99 7.43
CA THR A 60 3.89 -10.98 7.15
C THR A 60 4.07 -11.98 8.28
N VAL A 61 4.07 -11.53 9.53
CA VAL A 61 4.29 -12.42 10.69
C VAL A 61 3.14 -13.41 10.82
N ALA A 62 1.88 -12.98 10.71
CA ALA A 62 0.72 -13.86 10.76
C ALA A 62 0.79 -14.98 9.71
N LYS A 63 1.17 -14.65 8.46
CA LYS A 63 1.30 -15.61 7.36
C LYS A 63 2.45 -16.59 7.58
N VAL A 64 3.64 -16.09 7.96
CA VAL A 64 4.82 -16.94 8.18
C VAL A 64 4.63 -17.84 9.40
N ALA A 65 4.10 -17.32 10.51
CA ALA A 65 3.79 -18.10 11.69
C ALA A 65 2.77 -19.21 11.40
N SER A 66 1.75 -18.89 10.57
CA SER A 66 0.77 -19.89 10.13
C SER A 66 1.41 -21.00 9.30
N LEU A 67 2.30 -20.65 8.38
CA LEU A 67 3.02 -21.63 7.56
C LEU A 67 3.89 -22.56 8.41
N ILE A 68 4.67 -22.01 9.35
CA ILE A 68 5.50 -22.80 10.27
C ILE A 68 4.64 -23.75 11.13
N ALA A 69 3.51 -23.25 11.66
CA ALA A 69 2.61 -24.06 12.47
C ALA A 69 2.03 -25.24 11.67
N ILE A 70 1.65 -25.02 10.41
CA ILE A 70 1.15 -26.08 9.52
C ILE A 70 2.23 -27.14 9.26
N VAL A 71 3.48 -26.72 9.00
CA VAL A 71 4.59 -27.64 8.75
C VAL A 71 4.87 -28.51 9.98
N ILE A 72 4.96 -27.91 11.17
CA ILE A 72 5.24 -28.65 12.41
C ILE A 72 4.05 -29.56 12.78
N GLY A 73 2.82 -29.06 12.67
CA GLY A 73 1.62 -29.84 12.92
C GLY A 73 1.47 -31.03 11.96
N GLY A 74 1.80 -30.83 10.68
CA GLY A 74 1.80 -31.89 9.66
C GLY A 74 2.88 -32.94 9.90
N TYR A 75 4.06 -32.51 10.36
CA TYR A 75 5.16 -33.42 10.71
C TYR A 75 4.78 -34.38 11.85
N GLY A 76 4.21 -33.84 12.94
CA GLY A 76 3.74 -34.66 14.07
C GLY A 76 2.58 -35.58 13.68
N PHE A 77 1.68 -35.11 12.78
CA PHE A 77 0.61 -35.96 12.24
C PHE A 77 1.15 -37.13 11.41
N ALA A 78 2.18 -36.89 10.59
CA ALA A 78 2.81 -37.92 9.77
C ALA A 78 3.56 -38.98 10.60
N HIS A 79 4.14 -38.59 11.74
CA HIS A 79 4.79 -39.51 12.67
C HIS A 79 3.81 -40.31 13.55
N GLY A 80 2.51 -40.01 13.46
CA GLY A 80 1.47 -40.76 14.16
C GLY A 80 1.50 -40.59 15.68
N GLU A 81 2.12 -39.53 16.19
CA GLU A 81 2.22 -39.28 17.63
C GLU A 81 0.82 -39.11 18.25
N PRO A 82 0.55 -39.74 19.41
CA PRO A 82 -0.73 -39.63 20.08
C PRO A 82 -1.02 -38.16 20.42
N GLY A 83 -2.15 -37.64 19.94
CA GLY A 83 -2.55 -36.24 20.10
C GLY A 83 -2.22 -35.34 18.91
N ALA A 84 -1.40 -35.78 17.94
CA ALA A 84 -1.02 -34.97 16.78
C ALA A 84 -2.23 -34.56 15.91
N LYS A 85 -3.25 -35.42 15.78
CA LYS A 85 -4.48 -35.08 15.05
C LYS A 85 -5.23 -33.91 15.69
N LYS A 86 -5.27 -33.86 17.02
CA LYS A 86 -5.90 -32.78 17.79
C LYS A 86 -5.08 -31.49 17.69
N ALA A 87 -3.75 -31.61 17.75
CA ALA A 87 -2.84 -30.48 17.54
C ALA A 87 -3.00 -29.89 16.13
N LEU A 88 -3.05 -30.72 15.09
CA LEU A 88 -3.26 -30.30 13.71
C LEU A 88 -4.60 -29.57 13.51
N ALA A 89 -5.67 -30.05 14.14
CA ALA A 89 -6.96 -29.36 14.13
C ALA A 89 -6.86 -27.96 14.78
N GLY A 90 -6.13 -27.84 15.90
CA GLY A 90 -5.85 -26.56 16.54
C GLY A 90 -5.02 -25.63 15.67
N VAL A 91 -4.03 -26.15 14.93
CA VAL A 91 -3.24 -25.40 13.95
C VAL A 91 -4.13 -24.89 12.81
N ALA A 92 -4.96 -25.74 12.21
CA ALA A 92 -5.86 -25.33 11.13
C ALA A 92 -6.86 -24.25 11.60
N ALA A 93 -7.44 -24.42 12.79
CA ALA A 93 -8.32 -23.42 13.38
C ALA A 93 -7.59 -22.10 13.70
N GLY A 94 -6.43 -22.18 14.35
CA GLY A 94 -5.65 -21.01 14.77
C GLY A 94 -5.11 -20.20 13.59
N THR A 95 -4.62 -20.87 12.56
CA THR A 95 -4.16 -20.21 11.32
C THR A 95 -5.30 -19.57 10.55
N GLY A 96 -6.46 -20.22 10.47
CA GLY A 96 -7.67 -19.63 9.90
C GLY A 96 -8.08 -18.35 10.62
N ILE A 97 -8.11 -18.37 11.96
CA ILE A 97 -8.43 -17.18 12.76
C ILE A 97 -7.38 -16.09 12.57
N ALA A 98 -6.09 -16.43 12.60
CA ALA A 98 -5.01 -15.46 12.45
C ALA A 98 -5.10 -14.73 11.11
N VAL A 99 -5.33 -15.44 10.00
CA VAL A 99 -5.42 -14.82 8.66
C VAL A 99 -6.75 -14.11 8.41
N LEU A 100 -7.85 -14.56 9.05
CA LEU A 100 -9.14 -13.88 8.92
C LEU A 100 -9.22 -12.63 9.78
N ALA A 101 -8.67 -12.65 10.99
CA ALA A 101 -8.62 -11.50 11.88
C ALA A 101 -7.91 -10.30 11.25
N THR A 102 -6.89 -10.56 10.43
CA THR A 102 -6.14 -9.52 9.73
C THR A 102 -6.97 -8.86 8.64
N ASN A 103 -7.83 -9.63 7.97
CA ASN A 103 -8.80 -9.07 7.04
C ASN A 103 -9.81 -8.20 7.81
N VAL A 104 -10.37 -8.69 8.91
CA VAL A 104 -11.31 -7.89 9.74
C VAL A 104 -10.70 -6.57 10.21
N LEU A 105 -9.44 -6.59 10.66
CA LEU A 105 -8.72 -5.38 11.06
C LEU A 105 -8.54 -4.37 9.91
N SER A 106 -8.28 -4.85 8.69
CA SER A 106 -8.19 -3.99 7.50
C SER A 106 -9.54 -3.36 7.14
N TRP A 107 -10.65 -4.10 7.28
CA TRP A 107 -12.00 -3.54 7.07
C TRP A 107 -12.36 -2.47 8.10
N LEU A 108 -11.96 -2.70 9.35
CA LEU A 108 -12.25 -1.79 10.44
C LEU A 108 -11.48 -0.48 10.28
N TRP A 109 -10.16 -0.54 10.05
CA TRP A 109 -9.30 0.64 10.10
C TRP A 109 -8.89 1.20 8.73
N GLY A 110 -9.45 0.67 7.63
CA GLY A 110 -9.15 1.10 6.26
C GLY A 110 -7.79 0.59 5.80
N GLY A 111 -7.80 -0.36 4.86
CA GLY A 111 -6.59 -0.82 4.18
C GLY A 111 -5.89 0.26 3.36
#